data_AF-A0A6B3SJH2-F1
#
_entry.id   AF-A0A6B3SJH2-F1
#
_cell.length_a   1.000
_cell.length_b   1.000
_cell.length_c   1.000
_cell.angle_alpha   90.00
_cell.angle_beta   90.00
_cell.angle_gamma   90.00
#
_symmetry.space_group_name_H-M   'P 1'
#
loop_
_entity.id
_entity.type
_entity.pdbx_description
1 polymer ?
#
loop_
_entity_poly.entity_id
_entity_poly.type
_entity_poly.pdbx_seq_one_letter_code
_entity_poly.pdbx_strand_id
1 'polypeptide(L)' 'IWRKISFGTQSPRGSRYVERIMTVAGSCRLQGRNVLCFLTRAIQAHWGHGTAPSLVPA' A
#
# COMPACT_ATOMS: atom_id res chain seq x y z
N ILE A 1 -9.07 -8.02 11.05
CA ILE A 1 -8.92 -9.19 10.17
C ILE A 1 -7.46 -9.68 10.16
N TRP A 2 -6.49 -8.90 9.69
CA TRP A 2 -5.11 -9.37 9.42
C TRP A 2 -4.41 -10.13 10.57
N ARG A 3 -4.35 -9.57 11.79
CA ARG A 3 -3.67 -10.24 12.91
C ARG A 3 -4.37 -11.53 13.39
N LYS A 4 -5.70 -11.56 13.35
CA LYS A 4 -6.50 -12.63 13.96
C LYS A 4 -6.89 -13.74 12.98
N ILE A 5 -7.09 -13.40 11.70
CA ILE A 5 -7.55 -14.32 10.65
C ILE A 5 -6.42 -14.68 9.68
N SER A 6 -5.48 -13.75 9.45
CA SER A 6 -4.37 -13.95 8.50
C SER A 6 -3.04 -14.29 9.21
N PHE A 7 -3.09 -14.63 10.50
CA PHE A 7 -1.95 -15.04 11.34
C PHE A 7 -0.77 -14.05 11.44
N GLY A 8 -0.93 -12.81 10.95
CA GLY A 8 0.11 -11.79 11.04
C GLY A 8 1.36 -12.09 10.22
N THR A 9 2.52 -11.63 10.70
CA THR A 9 3.82 -11.77 10.03
C THR A 9 4.88 -12.19 11.03
N GLN A 10 5.74 -13.14 10.64
CA GLN A 10 6.79 -13.70 11.49
C GLN A 10 8.19 -13.12 11.20
N SER A 11 8.26 -12.05 10.40
CA SER A 11 9.53 -11.39 10.07
C SER A 11 9.40 -9.87 10.12
N PRO A 12 10.47 -9.14 10.47
CA PRO A 12 10.48 -7.68 10.43
C PRO A 12 10.18 -7.11 9.04
N ARG A 13 10.61 -7.81 7.98
CA ARG A 13 10.31 -7.43 6.60
C ARG A 13 8.81 -7.59 6.29
N GLY A 14 8.20 -8.71 6.70
CA GLY A 14 6.77 -8.94 6.53
C GLY A 14 5.94 -7.90 7.28
N SER A 15 6.31 -7.59 8.53
CA SER A 15 5.59 -6.60 9.35
C SER A 15 5.56 -5.23 8.68
N ARG A 16 6.70 -4.75 8.18
CA ARG A 16 6.78 -3.47 7.44
C ARG A 16 5.99 -3.48 6.13
N TYR A 17 5.98 -4.60 5.41
CA TYR A 17 5.19 -4.73 4.19
C TYR A 17 3.70 -4.59 4.48
N VAL A 18 3.19 -5.32 5.47
CA VAL A 18 1.78 -5.27 5.87
C VAL A 18 1.40 -3.90 6.37
N GLU A 19 2.21 -3.30 7.24
CA GLU A 19 2.03 -1.93 7.73
C GLU A 19 1.81 -0.96 6.55
N ARG A 20 2.69 -0.98 5.55
CA ARG A 20 2.62 -0.08 4.39
C ARG A 20 1.40 -0.35 3.50
N ILE A 21 1.12 -1.61 3.16
CA ILE A 21 0.00 -1.95 2.27
C ILE A 21 -1.34 -1.67 2.93
N MET A 22 -1.47 -1.91 4.24
CA MET A 22 -2.69 -1.58 4.98
C MET A 22 -2.92 -0.07 5.07
N THR A 23 -1.86 0.71 5.25
CA THR A 23 -1.94 2.18 5.19
C THR A 23 -2.40 2.64 3.81
N VAL A 24 -1.79 2.14 2.72
CA VAL A 24 -2.20 2.49 1.35
C VAL A 24 -3.66 2.14 1.09
N ALA A 25 -4.10 0.93 1.47
CA ALA A 25 -5.47 0.49 1.27
C ALA A 25 -6.47 1.34 2.07
N GLY A 26 -6.16 1.63 3.34
CA GLY A 26 -6.97 2.49 4.21
C GLY A 26 -7.09 3.91 3.67
N SER A 27 -5.96 4.53 3.32
CA SER A 27 -5.91 5.88 2.76
C SER A 27 -6.65 5.96 1.42
N CYS A 28 -6.41 5.02 0.49
CA CYS A 28 -7.12 5.01 -0.80
C CYS A 28 -8.64 4.88 -0.60
N ARG A 29 -9.08 4.03 0.33
CA ARG A 29 -10.50 3.88 0.65
C ARG A 29 -11.10 5.18 1.18
N LEU A 30 -10.44 5.84 2.13
CA LEU A 30 -10.89 7.12 2.68
C LEU A 30 -10.93 8.24 1.63
N GLN A 31 -10.04 8.17 0.64
CA GLN A 31 -9.94 9.13 -0.46
C GLN A 31 -10.84 8.79 -1.66
N GLY A 32 -11.62 7.70 -1.61
CA GLY A 32 -12.41 7.25 -2.76
C GLY A 32 -11.57 6.80 -3.97
N ARG A 33 -10.29 6.46 -3.77
CA ARG A 33 -9.36 6.03 -4.82
C ARG A 33 -9.32 4.51 -4.95
N ASN A 34 -9.19 4.01 -6.18
CA ASN A 34 -8.98 2.59 -6.43
C ASN A 34 -7.56 2.16 -6.00
N VAL A 35 -7.46 1.30 -4.99
CA VAL A 35 -6.19 0.83 -4.41
C VAL A 35 -5.31 0.08 -5.41
N LEU A 36 -5.90 -0.76 -6.29
CA LEU A 36 -5.13 -1.52 -7.27
C LEU A 36 -4.51 -0.57 -8.30
N CYS A 37 -5.29 0.39 -8.81
CA CYS A 37 -4.82 1.40 -9.74
C CYS A 37 -3.66 2.23 -9.14
N PHE A 38 -3.78 2.62 -7.86
CA PHE A 38 -2.72 3.33 -7.16
C PHE A 38 -1.42 2.50 -7.08
N LEU A 39 -1.52 1.23 -6.65
CA LEU A 39 -0.36 0.35 -6.53
C LEU A 39 0.28 0.07 -7.89
N THR A 40 -0.51 -0.16 -8.94
CA THR A 40 -0.01 -0.34 -10.30
C THR A 40 0.82 0.86 -10.74
N ARG A 41 0.30 2.10 -10.56
CA ARG A 41 1.04 3.32 -10.91
C ARG A 41 2.31 3.47 -10.09
N ALA A 42 2.28 3.15 -8.79
CA ALA A 42 3.46 3.22 -7.93
C ALA A 42 4.56 2.24 -8.35
N ILE A 43 4.19 0.99 -8.70
CA ILE A 43 5.14 -0.03 -9.17
C ILE A 43 5.71 0.34 -10.54
N GLN A 44 4.86 0.80 -11.46
CA GLN A 44 5.30 1.28 -12.78
C GLN A 44 6.27 2.46 -12.65
N ALA A 45 5.98 3.44 -11.79
CA ALA A 45 6.88 4.56 -11.54
C ALA A 45 8.22 4.11 -10.94
N HIS A 46 8.20 3.13 -10.02
CA HIS A 46 9.41 2.59 -9.43
C HIS A 46 10.34 1.94 -10.48
N TRP A 47 9.79 1.13 -11.39
CA TRP A 47 10.57 0.48 -12.45
C TRP A 47 10.94 1.42 -13.60
N GLY A 48 10.10 2.40 -13.91
CA GLY A 48 10.33 3.36 -14.99
C GLY A 48 11.12 4.60 -14.57
N HIS A 49 11.66 4.67 -13.33
CA HIS A 49 12.26 5.87 -12.75
C HIS A 49 11.37 7.13 -12.83
N GLY A 50 10.05 6.94 -12.81
CA GLY A 50 9.06 8.00 -12.86
C GLY A 50 8.68 8.55 -11.49
N THR A 51 7.83 9.58 -11.48
CA THR A 51 7.29 10.15 -10.24
C THR A 51 6.22 9.24 -9.64
N ALA A 52 6.45 8.76 -8.42
CA ALA A 52 5.48 7.94 -7.72
C ALA A 52 4.23 8.77 -7.33
N PRO A 53 3.01 8.18 -7.39
CA PRO A 53 1.81 8.87 -6.98
C PRO A 53 1.82 9.14 -5.46
N SER A 54 1.42 10.35 -5.06
CA SER A 54 1.29 10.69 -3.64
C SER A 54 0.10 9.99 -2.99
N LEU A 55 0.32 9.51 -1.76
CA LEU A 55 -0.74 9.02 -0.89
C LEU A 55 -1.41 10.15 -0.08
N VAL A 56 -0.75 11.29 0.07
CA VAL A 56 -1.30 12.48 0.72
C VAL A 56 -2.07 13.31 -0.32
N PRO A 57 -3.34 13.66 -0.09
CA PRO A 57 -4.10 14.58 -0.95
C PRO A 57 -3.43 15.96 -1.05
N ALA A 58 -3.70 16.68 -2.12
CA ALA A 58 -3.28 18.08 -2.28
C ALA A 58 -4.07 19.01 -1.35
#